data_AF-A0A6N7JJ87-F1
#
_entry.id   AF-A0A6N7JJ87-F1
#
_cell.length_a   1.000
_cell.length_b   1.000
_cell.length_c   1.000
_cell.angle_alpha   90.00
_cell.angle_beta   90.00
_cell.angle_gamma   90.00
#
_symmetry.space_group_name_H-M   'P 1'
#
loop_
_entity.id
_entity.type
_entity.pdbx_description
1 polymer ?
#
loop_
_entity_poly.entity_id
_entity_poly.type
_entity_poly.pdbx_seq_one_letter_code
_entity_poly.pdbx_strand_id
1 'polypeptide(L)'
;MEVLMVRVKQVKITAEFKRDALRILSTSGRTVAEVAADLGIGKSTLQRWKTEATETELLSGPHPDVEKELARLRHENKILRQERDLLKNAAAFFARE
;
A
#
# COMPACT_ATOMS: atom_id res chain seq x y z
N MET A 1 -13.69 -45.56 -17.21
CA MET A 1 -13.57 -44.30 -16.45
C MET A 1 -12.47 -43.49 -17.10
N GLU A 2 -12.81 -42.53 -17.97
CA GLU A 2 -11.86 -41.52 -18.44
C GLU A 2 -12.17 -40.22 -17.72
N VAL A 3 -11.23 -39.78 -16.89
CA VAL A 3 -11.30 -38.49 -16.21
C VAL A 3 -10.94 -37.44 -17.27
N LEU A 4 -11.94 -36.73 -17.79
CA LEU A 4 -11.71 -35.58 -18.66
C LEU A 4 -10.94 -34.51 -17.88
N MET A 5 -9.62 -34.48 -18.08
CA MET A 5 -8.77 -33.38 -17.67
C MET A 5 -9.09 -32.19 -18.59
N VAL A 6 -10.08 -31.38 -18.21
CA VAL A 6 -10.38 -30.10 -18.87
C VAL A 6 -9.11 -29.25 -18.79
N ARG A 7 -8.44 -29.09 -19.93
CA ARG A 7 -7.23 -28.27 -20.06
C ARG A 7 -7.64 -26.84 -19.72
N VAL A 8 -7.24 -26.35 -18.54
CA VAL A 8 -7.41 -24.95 -18.17
C VAL A 8 -6.64 -24.13 -19.22
N LYS A 9 -7.38 -23.46 -20.10
CA LYS A 9 -6.83 -22.56 -21.10
C LYS A 9 -6.04 -21.51 -20.32
N GLN A 10 -4.71 -21.50 -20.47
CA GLN A 10 -3.86 -20.44 -19.93
C GLN A 10 -4.25 -19.14 -20.64
N VAL A 11 -5.17 -18.38 -20.03
CA VAL A 11 -5.51 -17.03 -20.48
C VAL A 11 -4.25 -16.21 -20.36
N LYS A 12 -3.79 -15.62 -21.47
CA LYS A 12 -2.63 -14.76 -21.47
C LYS A 12 -3.00 -13.48 -20.72
N ILE A 13 -2.64 -13.41 -19.45
CA ILE A 13 -2.93 -12.26 -18.60
C ILE A 13 -2.03 -11.11 -19.05
N THR A 14 -2.62 -10.10 -19.67
CA THR A 14 -1.92 -8.87 -20.03
C THR A 14 -1.94 -7.86 -18.88
N ALA A 15 -1.04 -6.88 -18.92
CA ALA A 15 -1.06 -5.78 -17.96
C ALA A 15 -2.38 -4.99 -18.01
N GLU A 16 -2.95 -4.81 -19.20
CA GLU A 16 -4.26 -4.20 -19.42
C GLU A 16 -5.37 -4.99 -18.74
N PHE A 17 -5.39 -6.32 -18.92
CA PHE A 17 -6.36 -7.19 -18.27
C PHE A 17 -6.30 -7.10 -16.74
N LYS A 18 -5.09 -7.11 -16.17
CA LYS A 18 -4.88 -6.91 -14.73
C LYS A 18 -5.43 -5.55 -14.28
N ARG A 19 -5.16 -4.47 -15.02
CA ARG A 19 -5.63 -3.12 -14.72
C ARG A 19 -7.15 -3.02 -14.76
N ASP A 20 -7.78 -3.60 -15.77
CA ASP A 20 -9.24 -3.61 -15.90
C ASP A 20 -9.91 -4.45 -14.81
N ALA A 21 -9.34 -5.61 -14.47
CA ALA A 21 -9.84 -6.44 -13.37
C ALA A 21 -9.83 -5.69 -12.03
N LEU A 22 -8.75 -4.96 -11.74
CA LEU A 22 -8.63 -4.13 -10.53
C LEU A 22 -9.57 -2.91 -10.55
N ARG A 23 -9.78 -2.31 -11.72
CA ARG A 23 -10.76 -1.22 -11.90
C ARG A 23 -12.18 -1.72 -11.60
N ILE A 24 -12.59 -2.84 -12.19
CA ILE A 24 -13.91 -3.44 -11.94
C ILE A 24 -14.08 -3.71 -10.44
N LEU A 25 -13.08 -4.33 -9.81
CA LEU A 25 -13.12 -4.66 -8.38
C LEU A 25 -13.26 -3.43 -7.48
N SER A 26 -12.60 -2.31 -7.82
CA SER A 26 -12.65 -1.08 -7.03
C SER A 26 -13.93 -0.27 -7.25
N THR A 27 -14.51 -0.28 -8.46
CA THR A 27 -15.68 0.53 -8.78
C THR A 27 -17.02 -0.17 -8.56
N SER A 28 -17.07 -1.50 -8.61
CA SER A 28 -18.36 -2.21 -8.63
C SER A 28 -18.91 -2.56 -7.24
N GLY A 29 -18.16 -2.36 -6.15
CA GLY A 29 -18.54 -2.77 -4.80
C GLY A 29 -18.70 -4.29 -4.60
N ARG A 30 -18.26 -5.09 -5.56
CA ARG A 30 -18.38 -6.56 -5.55
C ARG A 30 -17.21 -7.21 -4.84
N THR A 31 -17.41 -8.42 -4.34
CA THR A 31 -16.36 -9.18 -3.68
C THR A 31 -15.32 -9.68 -4.68
N VAL A 32 -14.11 -9.96 -4.19
CA VAL A 32 -13.03 -10.57 -5.00
C VAL A 32 -13.48 -11.92 -5.61
N ALA A 33 -14.32 -12.67 -4.89
CA ALA A 33 -14.80 -13.97 -5.35
C ALA A 33 -15.74 -13.83 -6.56
N GLU A 34 -16.69 -12.90 -6.51
CA GLU A 34 -17.63 -12.64 -7.60
C GLU A 34 -16.89 -12.13 -8.85
N VAL A 35 -16.02 -11.13 -8.69
CA VAL A 35 -15.27 -10.57 -9.82
C VAL A 35 -14.32 -11.61 -10.43
N ALA A 36 -13.68 -12.46 -9.61
CA ALA A 36 -12.82 -13.52 -10.13
C ALA A 36 -13.61 -14.58 -10.91
N ALA A 37 -14.80 -14.95 -10.44
CA ALA A 37 -15.69 -15.88 -11.14
C ALA A 37 -16.15 -15.31 -12.49
N ASP A 38 -16.60 -14.05 -12.52
CA ASP A 38 -17.02 -13.35 -13.75
C ASP A 38 -15.90 -13.27 -14.79
N LEU A 39 -14.66 -13.04 -14.33
CA LEU A 39 -13.48 -12.93 -15.20
C LEU A 39 -12.87 -14.29 -15.57
N GLY A 40 -13.38 -15.40 -15.01
CA GLY A 40 -12.83 -16.74 -15.23
C GLY A 40 -11.41 -16.92 -14.69
N ILE A 41 -11.01 -16.17 -13.66
CA ILE A 41 -9.68 -16.24 -13.04
C ILE A 41 -9.76 -16.81 -11.63
N GLY A 42 -8.63 -17.32 -11.12
CA GLY A 42 -8.56 -17.77 -9.74
C GLY A 42 -8.71 -16.61 -8.75
N LYS A 43 -9.54 -16.79 -7.71
CA LYS A 43 -9.70 -15.81 -6.61
C LYS A 43 -8.37 -15.36 -6.03
N SER A 44 -7.44 -16.30 -5.80
CA SER A 44 -6.09 -16.01 -5.27
C SER A 44 -5.26 -15.12 -6.21
N THR A 45 -5.46 -15.24 -7.53
CA THR A 45 -4.79 -14.40 -8.53
C THR A 45 -5.26 -12.97 -8.43
N LEU A 46 -6.58 -12.75 -8.39
CA LEU A 46 -7.15 -11.42 -8.25
C LEU A 46 -6.81 -10.79 -6.88
N GLN A 47 -6.82 -11.60 -5.82
CA GLN A 47 -6.41 -11.16 -4.49
C GLN A 47 -4.95 -10.70 -4.47
N ARG A 48 -4.03 -11.45 -5.10
CA ARG A 48 -2.62 -11.09 -5.19
C ARG A 48 -2.44 -9.76 -5.93
N TRP A 49 -3.14 -9.56 -7.05
CA TRP A 49 -3.08 -8.30 -7.78
C TRP A 49 -3.59 -7.11 -6.98
N LYS A 50 -4.65 -7.32 -6.18
CA LYS A 50 -5.16 -6.28 -5.28
C LYS A 50 -4.09 -5.89 -4.27
N THR A 51 -3.46 -6.86 -3.62
CA THR A 51 -2.38 -6.61 -2.64
C THR A 51 -1.19 -5.89 -3.28
N GLU A 52 -0.69 -6.39 -4.42
CA GLU A 52 0.42 -5.76 -5.15
C GLU A 52 0.10 -4.32 -5.57
N ALA A 53 -1.14 -4.05 -6.00
CA ALA A 53 -1.58 -2.71 -6.38
C ALA A 53 -1.66 -1.77 -5.18
N THR A 54 -2.18 -2.24 -4.04
CA THR A 54 -2.22 -1.45 -2.80
C THR A 54 -0.82 -1.17 -2.25
N GLU A 55 0.09 -2.14 -2.29
CA GLU A 55 1.48 -1.94 -1.89
C GLU A 55 2.19 -0.96 -2.83
N THR A 56 1.95 -1.08 -4.13
CA THR A 56 2.50 -0.13 -5.11
C THR A 56 1.92 1.26 -4.90
N GLU A 57 0.65 1.42 -4.57
CA GLU A 57 0.02 2.71 -4.26
C GLU A 57 0.54 3.31 -2.94
N LEU A 58 0.76 2.49 -1.92
CA LEU A 58 1.44 2.88 -0.68
C LEU A 58 2.88 3.35 -0.94
N LEU A 59 3.55 2.77 -1.94
CA LEU A 59 4.94 3.08 -2.30
C LEU A 59 5.08 4.13 -3.41
N SER A 60 4.02 4.41 -4.18
CA SER A 60 4.06 5.24 -5.41
C SER A 60 2.98 6.33 -5.48
N GLY A 61 2.09 6.44 -4.49
CA GLY A 61 1.07 7.49 -4.45
C GLY A 61 1.67 8.85 -4.07
N PRO A 62 1.15 9.97 -4.61
CA PRO A 62 1.53 11.30 -4.15
C PRO A 62 1.09 11.42 -2.69
N HIS A 63 2.05 11.43 -1.76
CA HIS A 63 1.76 11.87 -0.41
C HIS A 63 1.18 13.28 -0.55
N PRO A 64 -0.08 13.55 -0.14
CA PRO A 64 -0.64 14.88 -0.25
C PRO A 64 0.31 15.84 0.47
N ASP A 65 1.01 16.63 -0.33
CA ASP A 65 1.95 17.66 0.06
C ASP A 65 3.18 17.15 0.85
N VAL A 66 3.99 16.27 0.22
CA VAL A 66 5.32 15.84 0.74
C VAL A 66 6.14 17.02 1.26
N GLU A 67 6.12 18.16 0.58
CA GLU A 67 6.84 19.35 1.00
C GLU A 67 6.28 19.94 2.29
N LYS A 68 4.95 20.00 2.45
CA LYS A 68 4.30 20.44 3.69
C LYS A 68 4.51 19.47 4.84
N GLU A 69 4.44 18.16 4.60
CA GLU A 69 4.74 17.17 5.64
C GLU A 69 6.23 17.20 6.01
N LEU A 70 7.13 17.36 5.04
CA LEU A 70 8.56 17.55 5.29
C LEU A 70 8.83 18.84 6.07
N ALA A 71 8.13 19.93 5.75
CA ALA A 71 8.22 21.19 6.47
C ALA A 71 7.71 21.04 7.91
N ARG A 72 6.57 20.35 8.11
CA ARG A 72 6.03 20.04 9.43
C ARG A 72 7.02 19.21 10.26
N LEU A 73 7.52 18.11 9.69
CA LEU A 73 8.46 17.23 10.37
C LEU A 73 9.79 17.93 10.69
N ARG A 74 10.29 18.80 9.80
CA ARG A 74 11.50 19.61 10.09
C ARG A 74 11.27 20.60 11.23
N HIS A 75 10.08 21.22 11.27
CA HIS A 75 9.71 22.13 12.34
C HIS A 75 9.61 21.40 13.69
N GLU A 76 8.91 20.27 13.72
CA GLU A 76 8.77 19.42 14.91
C GLU A 76 10.13 18.90 15.40
N ASN A 77 10.98 18.42 14.48
CA ASN A 77 12.33 17.96 14.85
C ASN A 77 13.19 19.07 15.45
N LYS A 78 13.05 20.31 14.96
CA LYS A 78 13.74 21.48 15.52
C LYS A 78 13.31 21.74 16.96
N ILE A 79 11.99 21.75 17.22
CA ILE A 79 11.45 21.95 18.58
C ILE A 79 11.95 20.86 19.52
N LEU A 80 11.81 19.59 19.13
CA LEU A 80 12.25 18.45 19.94
C LEU A 80 13.74 18.51 20.29
N ARG A 81 14.59 18.96 19.35
CA ARG A 81 16.02 19.16 19.62
C ARG A 81 16.26 20.26 20.64
N GLN A 82 15.54 21.37 20.53
CA GLN A 82 15.64 22.49 21.48
C GLN A 82 15.21 22.07 22.89
N GLU A 83 14.08 21.35 23.01
CA GLU A 83 13.60 20.82 24.29
C GLU A 83 14.60 19.83 24.89
N ARG A 84 15.11 18.90 24.09
CA ARG A 84 16.15 17.96 24.53
C ARG A 84 17.39 18.68 25.03
N ASP A 85 17.85 19.70 24.33
CA ASP A 85 19.07 20.42 24.68
C ASP A 85 18.87 21.27 25.94
N LEU A 86 17.69 21.87 26.12
CA LEU A 86 17.32 22.55 27.35
C LEU A 86 17.32 21.59 28.55
N LEU A 87 16.71 20.41 28.41
CA LEU A 87 16.69 19.39 29.46
C LEU A 87 18.09 18.90 29.80
N LYS A 88 18.95 18.67 28.80
CA LYS A 88 20.36 18.30 29.01
C LYS A 88 21.12 19.39 29.77
N ASN A 89 20.93 20.66 29.41
CA ASN A 89 21.60 21.77 30.09
C ASN A 89 21.13 21.92 31.53
N ALA A 90 19.82 21.76 31.79
CA ALA A 90 19.28 21.77 33.14
C ALA A 90 19.84 20.60 33.98
N ALA A 91 19.83 19.38 33.43
CA ALA A 91 20.42 18.22 34.11
C ALA A 91 21.91 18.41 34.41
N ALA A 92 22.67 19.01 33.48
CA ALA A 92 24.09 19.30 33.68
C ALA A 92 24.33 20.41 34.73
N PHE A 93 23.43 21.39 34.84
CA PHE A 93 23.47 22.41 35.89
C PHE A 93 23.25 21.77 37.26
N PHE A 94 22.17 21.00 37.43
CA PHE A 94 21.85 20.33 38.69
C PHE A 94 22.85 19.24 39.10
N ALA A 95 23.56 18.62 38.15
CA ALA A 95 24.62 17.66 38.46
C ALA A 95 25.92 18.32 38.94
N ARG A 96 26.05 19.65 38.84
CA ARG A 96 27.23 20.43 39.24
C ARG A 96 27.03 21.26 40.51
N GLU A 97 25.81 21.26 41.04
CA GLU A 97 25.43 21.81 42.35
C GLU A 97 25.39 20.69 43.39
#